data_AF-A0A0K8RRY9-F1
#
_entry.id   AF-A0A0K8RRY9-F1
#
_cell.length_a   1.000
_cell.length_b   1.000
_cell.length_c   1.000
_cell.angle_alpha   90.00
_cell.angle_beta   90.00
_cell.angle_gamma   90.00
#
_symmetry.space_group_name_H-M   'P 1'
#
loop_
_entity.id
_entity.type
_entity.pdbx_description
1 polymer ?
#
loop_
_entity_poly.entity_id
_entity_poly.type
_entity_poly.pdbx_seq_one_letter_code
_entity_poly.pdbx_strand_id
1 'polypeptide(L)' 'WYQRRGLVTGECEAPYATPQCASDVTPRNFYYYNNGTQKCEVEFSCAGPRNFPSEKKCIDACPYGEHASSG' A
#
# COMPACT_ATOMS: atom_id res chain seq x y z
N TRP A 1 -19.82 0.17 1.09
CA TRP A 1 -19.05 1.23 1.77
C TRP A 1 -17.59 0.80 1.78
N TYR A 2 -16.63 1.70 1.49
CA TYR A 2 -15.16 1.45 1.32
C TYR A 2 -14.60 0.96 -0.04
N GLN A 3 -15.00 1.52 -1.19
CA GLN A 3 -14.22 1.32 -2.44
C GLN A 3 -13.99 2.59 -3.27
N ARG A 4 -14.14 3.81 -2.71
CA ARG A 4 -13.96 5.06 -3.49
C ARG A 4 -13.23 6.21 -2.82
N ARG A 5 -12.59 6.03 -1.66
CA ARG A 5 -11.71 7.06 -1.09
C ARG A 5 -10.31 6.48 -0.95
N GLY A 6 -9.34 7.14 -1.59
CA GLY A 6 -7.93 6.90 -1.30
C GLY A 6 -7.64 7.22 0.17
N LEU A 7 -6.52 6.70 0.66
CA LEU A 7 -6.01 7.01 1.99
C LEU A 7 -5.59 8.47 2.05
N VAL A 8 -5.69 9.08 3.22
CA VAL A 8 -5.15 10.44 3.41
C VAL A 8 -3.62 10.39 3.39
N THR A 9 -2.96 11.48 2.99
CA THR A 9 -1.50 11.54 2.81
C THR A 9 -0.74 10.98 4.02
N GLY A 10 -1.16 11.35 5.24
CA GLY A 10 -0.53 10.86 6.47
C GLY A 10 -0.61 9.35 6.69
N GLU A 11 -1.63 8.65 6.17
CA GLU A 11 -1.73 7.19 6.28
C GLU A 11 -0.79 6.47 5.31
N CYS A 12 -0.64 7.02 4.10
CA CYS A 12 0.33 6.54 3.12
C CYS A 12 1.76 6.79 3.59
N GLU A 13 2.03 7.99 4.13
CA GLU A 13 3.38 8.41 4.52
C GLU A 13 3.82 7.88 5.90
N ALA A 14 2.91 7.32 6.70
CA ALA A 14 3.24 6.70 7.98
C ALA A 14 4.22 5.52 7.80
N PRO A 15 5.11 5.25 8.78
CA PRO A 15 6.05 4.14 8.72
C PRO A 15 5.38 2.82 8.33
N TYR A 16 5.89 2.13 7.30
CA TYR A 16 5.36 0.83 6.87
C TYR A 16 5.63 -0.24 7.94
N ALA A 17 4.60 -0.97 8.33
CA ALA A 17 4.71 -2.08 9.28
C ALA A 17 4.51 -3.38 8.51
N THR A 18 5.57 -4.19 8.38
CA THR A 18 5.48 -5.49 7.75
C THR A 18 4.49 -6.39 8.51
N PRO A 19 3.45 -6.91 7.85
CA PRO A 19 2.48 -7.81 8.47
C PRO A 19 3.12 -9.09 9.00
N GLN A 20 2.59 -9.61 10.11
CA GLN A 20 2.91 -10.96 10.60
C GLN A 20 1.78 -11.91 10.27
N CYS A 21 2.13 -13.10 9.78
CA CYS A 21 1.15 -14.08 9.32
C CYS A 21 0.85 -15.09 10.42
N ALA A 22 -0.42 -15.48 10.55
CA ALA A 22 -0.78 -16.70 11.27
C ALA A 22 -0.27 -17.93 10.50
N SER A 23 -0.07 -19.05 11.20
CA SER A 23 0.56 -20.25 10.62
C SER A 23 -0.23 -20.89 9.48
N ASP A 24 -1.54 -20.61 9.38
CA ASP A 24 -2.45 -21.11 8.36
C ASP A 24 -2.61 -20.17 7.15
N VAL A 25 -1.98 -18.99 7.18
CA VAL A 25 -2.06 -18.01 6.09
C VAL A 25 -0.94 -18.25 5.09
N THR A 26 -1.30 -18.48 3.82
CA THR A 26 -0.33 -18.50 2.72
C THR A 26 0.06 -17.08 2.32
N PRO A 27 1.34 -16.68 2.43
CA PRO A 27 1.80 -15.38 1.97
C PRO A 27 1.71 -15.25 0.44
N ARG A 28 1.59 -14.02 -0.05
CA ARG A 28 1.57 -13.68 -1.48
C ARG A 28 2.17 -12.29 -1.71
N ASN A 29 2.35 -11.93 -2.97
CA ASN A 29 2.79 -10.58 -3.32
C ASN A 29 1.67 -9.57 -3.03
N PHE A 30 2.03 -8.49 -2.34
CA PHE A 30 1.19 -7.32 -2.12
C PHE A 30 1.97 -6.05 -2.43
N TYR A 31 1.24 -4.97 -2.74
CA TYR A 31 1.80 -3.65 -2.96
C TYR A 31 1.57 -2.75 -1.75
N TYR A 32 2.51 -1.89 -1.41
CA TYR A 32 2.37 -0.88 -0.35
C TYR A 32 3.04 0.43 -0.78
N TYR A 33 2.59 1.57 -0.24
CA TYR A 33 3.25 2.84 -0.48
C TYR A 33 4.46 2.97 0.46
N ASN A 34 5.64 3.14 -0.11
CA ASN A 34 6.87 3.39 0.62
C ASN A 34 7.16 4.90 0.62
N ASN A 35 7.06 5.55 1.78
CA ASN A 35 7.35 6.97 1.92
C ASN A 35 8.84 7.32 1.66
N GLY A 36 9.76 6.40 1.93
CA GLY A 36 11.18 6.62 1.70
C GLY A 36 11.56 6.69 0.22
N THR A 37 10.82 6.00 -0.65
CA THR A 37 11.02 5.99 -2.11
C THR A 37 9.92 6.71 -2.87
N GLN A 38 8.84 7.10 -2.18
CA GLN A 38 7.64 7.74 -2.71
C GLN A 38 6.92 6.95 -3.82
N LYS A 39 6.98 5.61 -3.73
CA LYS A 39 6.49 4.64 -4.73
C LYS A 39 5.61 3.57 -4.14
N CYS A 40 4.80 2.93 -4.98
CA CYS A 40 4.19 1.65 -4.66
C CYS A 40 5.18 0.49 -4.91
N GLU A 41 5.63 -0.15 -3.85
CA GLU A 41 6.59 -1.27 -3.90
C GLU A 41 5.88 -2.60 -3.61
N VAL A 42 6.50 -3.72 -4.01
CA VAL A 42 5.98 -5.07 -3.79
C VAL A 42 6.71 -5.78 -2.64
N GLU A 43 5.96 -6.48 -1.80
CA GLU A 43 6.48 -7.33 -0.72
C GLU A 43 5.79 -8.70 -0.78
N PHE A 44 6.55 -9.77 -0.57
CA PHE A 44 5.98 -11.11 -0.34
C PHE A 44 5.62 -11.25 1.14
N SER A 45 4.34 -11.12 1.45
CA SER A 45 3.85 -11.01 2.83
C SER A 45 2.43 -11.54 2.96
N CYS A 46 1.82 -11.38 4.12
CA CYS A 46 0.39 -11.54 4.33
C CYS A 46 -0.35 -10.21 4.10
N ALA A 47 -1.68 -10.29 4.01
CA ALA A 47 -2.50 -9.10 3.87
C ALA A 47 -2.44 -8.26 5.15
N GLY A 48 -2.02 -7.00 5.03
CA GLY A 48 -2.15 -5.98 6.07
C GLY A 48 -3.03 -4.80 5.63
N PRO A 49 -3.31 -3.85 6.54
CA PRO A 49 -4.22 -2.73 6.28
C PRO A 49 -3.79 -1.79 5.14
N ARG A 50 -2.48 -1.73 4.86
CA ARG A 50 -1.89 -0.91 3.78
C ARG A 50 -1.26 -1.76 2.67
N ASN A 51 -1.71 -3.00 2.56
CA ASN A 51 -1.35 -3.89 1.48
C ASN A 51 -2.46 -3.96 0.44
N PHE A 52 -2.08 -3.73 -0.80
CA PHE A 52 -2.98 -3.70 -1.95
C PHE A 52 -2.71 -4.91 -2.85
N PRO A 53 -3.75 -5.46 -3.49
CA PRO A 53 -3.60 -6.65 -4.35
C PRO A 53 -2.94 -6.34 -5.70
N SER A 54 -2.77 -5.07 -6.06
CA SER A 54 -2.09 -4.65 -7.28
C SER A 54 -1.47 -3.26 -7.13
N GLU A 55 -0.48 -2.97 -7.97
CA GLU A 55 0.16 -1.65 -8.03
C GLU A 55 -0.85 -0.54 -8.29
N LYS A 56 -1.73 -0.72 -9.28
CA LYS A 56 -2.81 0.23 -9.57
C LYS A 56 -3.68 0.51 -8.34
N LYS A 57 -4.01 -0.50 -7.54
CA LYS A 57 -4.80 -0.30 -6.32
C LYS A 57 -4.03 0.46 -5.25
N CYS A 58 -2.71 0.28 -5.17
CA CYS A 58 -1.85 1.09 -4.32
C CYS A 58 -1.81 2.55 -4.79
N ILE A 59 -1.64 2.79 -6.09
CA ILE A 59 -1.61 4.14 -6.68
C ILE A 59 -2.96 4.85 -6.50
N ASP A 60 -4.08 4.16 -6.80
CA ASP A 60 -5.43 4.70 -6.62
C ASP A 60 -5.71 5.04 -5.14
N ALA A 61 -5.05 4.33 -4.20
CA ALA A 61 -5.18 4.57 -2.77
C ALA A 61 -4.23 5.64 -2.23
N CYS A 62 -3.02 5.73 -2.77
CA CYS A 62 -1.95 6.65 -2.37
C CYS A 62 -1.41 7.42 -3.60
N PRO A 63 -2.19 8.35 -4.18
CA PRO A 63 -1.80 9.12 -5.37
C PRO A 63 -0.85 10.28 -4.99
N TYR A 64 0.22 9.97 -4.28
CA TYR A 64 1.20 10.91 -3.74
C TYR A 64 2.60 10.59 -4.27
N GLY A 65 3.58 11.45 -4.03
CA GLY A 65 4.95 11.23 -4.47
C GLY A 65 5.06 11.22 -6.00
N GLU A 66 5.67 10.19 -6.57
CA GLU A 66 5.79 10.03 -8.03
C GLU A 66 4.45 9.83 -8.74
N HIS A 67 3.40 9.50 -7.99
CA HIS A 67 2.05 9.31 -8.51
C HIS A 67 1.15 10.53 -8.32
N ALA A 68 1.67 11.63 -7.75
CA ALA A 68 0.95 12.89 -7.68
C ALA A 68 0.74 13.41 -9.11
N SER A 69 -0.51 13.73 -9.45
CA SER A 69 -0.79 14.40 -10.73
C SER A 69 -0.14 15.78 -10.71
N SER A 70 0.80 16.03 -11.61
CA SER A 70 1.31 17.38 -11.87
C SER A 70 0.12 18.22 -12.36
N GLY A 71 -0.30 19.20 -11.55
CA GLY A 71 -1.27 20.21 -11.96
C GLY A 71 -0.70 21.15 -13.00
#